data_AF-J9CNK6-F1
#
_entry.id   AF-J9CNK6-F1
#
_cell.length_a   1.000
_cell.length_b   1.000
_cell.length_c   1.000
_cell.angle_alpha   90.00
_cell.angle_beta   90.00
_cell.angle_gamma   90.00
#
_symmetry.space_group_name_H-M   'P 1'
#
loop_
_entity.id
_entity.type
_entity.pdbx_description
1 polymer ?
#
loop_
_entity_poly.entity_id
_entity_poly.type
_entity_poly.pdbx_seq_one_letter_code
_entity_poly.pdbx_strand_id
1 'polypeptide(L)' 'MLIEIPNGGLKDLVKIKSVLALDISTGELLKGSKNLPFTLVKGAPYGKVKKLIEKLGSVGLALNTIPMDKNN' A
#
# COMPACT_ATOMS: atom_id res chain seq x y z
N MET A 1 3.81 -1.02 -2.67
CA MET A 1 3.17 -2.29 -3.08
C MET A 1 2.83 -3.08 -1.84
N LEU A 2 1.74 -3.82 -1.86
CA LEU A 2 1.37 -4.78 -0.82
C LEU A 2 2.13 -6.09 -1.12
N ILE A 3 2.86 -6.59 -0.13
CA ILE A 3 3.71 -7.79 -0.26
C ILE A 3 3.25 -8.97 0.59
N GLU A 4 2.42 -8.70 1.60
CA GLU A 4 1.80 -9.69 2.48
C GLU A 4 0.37 -9.25 2.82
N ILE A 5 -0.42 -10.18 3.35
CA ILE A 5 -1.79 -9.88 3.80
C ILE A 5 -1.71 -9.25 5.20
N PRO A 6 -2.27 -8.05 5.41
CA PRO A 6 -2.31 -7.46 6.75
C PRO A 6 -3.14 -8.33 7.71
N ASN A 7 -2.61 -8.57 8.91
CA ASN A 7 -3.25 -9.44 9.91
C ASN A 7 -4.65 -8.98 10.35
N GLY A 8 -4.95 -7.68 10.30
CA GLY A 8 -6.29 -7.14 10.60
C GLY A 8 -7.31 -7.28 9.46
N GLY A 9 -6.94 -7.96 8.37
CA GLY A 9 -7.82 -8.26 7.24
C GLY A 9 -8.41 -7.01 6.59
N LEU A 10 -9.73 -6.98 6.40
CA LEU A 10 -10.42 -5.89 5.71
C LEU A 10 -10.23 -4.52 6.39
N LYS A 11 -10.16 -4.47 7.73
CA LYS A 11 -9.99 -3.21 8.47
C LYS A 11 -8.67 -2.54 8.13
N ASP A 12 -7.61 -3.32 8.04
CA ASP A 12 -6.28 -2.85 7.68
C ASP A 12 -6.24 -2.40 6.21
N LEU A 13 -6.89 -3.14 5.31
CA LEU A 13 -7.02 -2.73 3.90
C LEU A 13 -7.75 -1.39 3.76
N VAL A 14 -8.84 -1.17 4.49
CA VAL A 14 -9.57 0.12 4.50
C VAL A 14 -8.68 1.24 5.05
N LYS A 15 -7.90 0.96 6.09
CA LYS A 15 -6.94 1.94 6.65
C LYS A 15 -5.84 2.29 5.66
N ILE A 16 -5.24 1.30 4.99
CA ILE A 16 -4.24 1.49 3.93
C ILE A 16 -4.82 2.35 2.81
N LYS A 17 -6.02 2.03 2.33
CA LYS A 17 -6.73 2.81 1.32
C LYS A 17 -6.90 4.27 1.74
N SER A 18 -7.36 4.50 2.97
CA SER A 18 -7.62 5.84 3.50
C SER A 18 -6.33 6.66 3.64
N VAL A 19 -5.29 6.11 4.25
CA VAL A 19 -4.01 6.81 4.48
C VAL A 19 -3.26 7.07 3.17
N LEU A 20 -3.27 6.12 2.24
CA LEU A 20 -2.64 6.28 0.93
C LEU A 20 -3.52 7.02 -0.08
N ALA A 21 -4.74 7.39 0.29
CA ALA A 21 -5.74 8.03 -0.57
C ALA A 21 -5.91 7.29 -1.91
N LEU A 22 -6.06 5.96 -1.86
CA LEU A 22 -6.16 5.14 -3.07
C LEU A 22 -7.53 5.30 -3.74
N ASP A 23 -7.51 5.61 -5.03
CA ASP A 23 -8.70 5.66 -5.89
C ASP A 23 -9.01 4.27 -6.47
N ILE A 24 -9.13 3.27 -5.60
CA ILE A 24 -9.58 1.92 -5.95
C ILE A 24 -10.69 1.50 -4.98
N SER A 25 -11.61 0.66 -5.44
CA SER A 25 -12.64 0.13 -4.55
C SER A 25 -12.04 -0.80 -3.50
N THR A 26 -12.69 -0.92 -2.33
CA THR A 26 -12.25 -1.86 -1.30
C THR A 26 -12.32 -3.31 -1.80
N GLY A 27 -13.27 -3.62 -2.69
CA GLY A 27 -13.38 -4.93 -3.33
C GLY A 27 -12.20 -5.23 -4.26
N GLU A 28 -11.75 -4.26 -5.03
CA GLU A 28 -10.53 -4.39 -5.85
C GLU A 28 -9.28 -4.57 -4.99
N LEU A 29 -9.17 -3.79 -3.91
CA LEU A 29 -8.07 -3.93 -2.96
C LEU A 29 -8.05 -5.31 -2.29
N LEU A 30 -9.21 -5.87 -1.93
CA LEU A 30 -9.34 -7.22 -1.37
C LEU A 30 -8.99 -8.32 -2.38
N LYS A 31 -9.37 -8.14 -3.65
CA LYS A 31 -8.96 -9.05 -4.73
C LYS A 31 -7.46 -8.97 -4.97
N GLY A 32 -6.90 -7.77 -4.96
CA GLY A 32 -5.47 -7.51 -5.08
C GLY A 32 -4.67 -8.09 -3.92
N SER A 33 -5.17 -8.00 -2.68
CA SER A 33 -4.47 -8.58 -1.52
C SER A 33 -4.37 -10.10 -1.54
N LYS A 34 -5.21 -10.78 -2.33
CA LYS A 34 -5.12 -12.22 -2.57
C LYS A 34 -4.11 -12.58 -3.67
N ASN A 35 -3.67 -11.60 -4.46
CA ASN A 35 -2.74 -11.76 -5.59
C ASN A 35 -1.50 -10.87 -5.35
N LEU A 36 -0.61 -11.35 -4.50
CA LEU A 36 0.60 -10.63 -4.12
C LEU A 36 1.76 -10.98 -5.07
N PRO A 37 2.66 -10.01 -5.36
CA PRO A 37 2.62 -8.63 -4.88
C PRO A 37 1.61 -7.76 -5.64
N PHE A 38 0.90 -6.88 -4.91
CA PHE A 38 -0.11 -5.99 -5.49
C PHE A 38 0.33 -4.53 -5.47
N THR A 39 0.31 -3.87 -6.64
CA THR A 39 0.74 -2.47 -6.73
C THR A 39 -0.40 -1.52 -6.36
N LEU A 40 -0.22 -0.76 -5.27
CA LEU A 40 -1.22 0.20 -4.78
C LEU A 40 -1.09 1.59 -5.39
N VAL A 41 0.14 2.07 -5.57
CA VAL A 41 0.46 3.42 -6.04
C VAL A 41 1.65 3.34 -6.98
N LYS A 42 1.59 4.06 -8.11
CA LYS A 42 2.70 4.26 -9.05
C LYS A 42 2.95 5.75 -9.24
N GLY A 43 4.19 6.14 -9.52
CA GLY A 43 4.55 7.53 -9.84
C GLY A 43 4.44 8.54 -8.68
N ALA A 44 4.18 8.10 -7.46
CA ALA A 44 4.15 8.98 -6.29
C ALA A 44 5.57 9.23 -5.75
N PRO A 45 5.87 10.44 -5.23
CA PRO A 45 7.17 10.73 -4.64
C PRO A 45 7.49 9.76 -3.49
N TYR A 46 8.63 9.07 -3.58
CA TYR A 46 9.04 8.05 -2.61
C TYR A 46 8.95 8.55 -1.16
N GLY A 47 9.50 9.74 -0.88
CA GLY A 47 9.47 10.33 0.45
C GLY A 47 8.05 10.60 0.99
N LYS A 48 7.09 10.90 0.10
CA LYS A 48 5.68 11.07 0.49
C LYS A 48 5.06 9.73 0.83
N VAL A 49 5.26 8.71 -0.01
CA VAL A 49 4.72 7.37 0.24
C VAL A 49 5.31 6.77 1.51
N LYS A 50 6.63 6.92 1.74
CA LYS A 50 7.30 6.46 2.95
C LYS A 50 6.67 7.06 4.22
N LYS A 51 6.45 8.38 4.26
CA LYS A 51 5.77 9.04 5.39
C LYS A 51 4.35 8.52 5.63
N LEU A 52 3.63 8.17 4.57
CA LEU A 52 2.27 7.60 4.69
C LEU A 52 2.31 6.17 5.25
N ILE A 53 3.31 5.37 4.86
CA ILE A 53 3.52 4.03 5.41
C ILE A 53 3.91 4.09 6.89
N GLU A 54 4.77 5.04 7.28
CA GLU A 54 5.12 5.26 8.69
C GLU A 54 3.88 5.61 9.53
N LYS A 55 2.94 6.39 8.98
CA LYS A 55 1.64 6.69 9.64
C LYS A 55 0.74 5.46 9.81
N LEU A 56 0.94 4.39 9.04
CA LEU A 56 0.17 3.16 9.17
C LEU A 56 0.61 2.30 10.36
N GLY A 57 1.79 2.55 10.93
CA GLY A 57 2.35 1.77 12.03
C GLY A 57 2.56 0.31 11.63
N SER A 58 2.13 -0.64 12.47
CA SER A 58 2.26 -2.08 12.21
C SER A 58 1.59 -2.54 10.90
N VAL A 59 0.54 -1.85 10.45
CA VAL A 59 -0.13 -2.15 9.16
C VAL A 59 0.79 -1.82 7.98
N GLY A 60 1.68 -0.84 8.15
CA GLY A 60 2.65 -0.45 7.13
C GLY A 60 3.72 -1.51 6.86
N LEU A 61 3.90 -2.48 7.76
CA LEU A 61 4.85 -3.59 7.57
C LEU A 61 4.45 -4.47 6.39
N ALA A 62 3.16 -4.56 6.07
CA ALA A 62 2.66 -5.30 4.92
C ALA A 62 2.97 -4.61 3.58
N LEU A 63 3.50 -3.39 3.62
CA LEU A 63 3.76 -2.54 2.48
C LEU A 63 5.27 -2.39 2.25
N ASN A 64 5.68 -2.58 1.01
CA ASN A 64 7.02 -2.24 0.57
C ASN A 64 6.99 -1.03 -0.38
N THR A 65 7.93 -0.11 -0.24
CA THR A 65 8.16 0.96 -1.21
C THR A 65 9.40 0.68 -2.01
N ILE A 66 9.22 0.57 -3.33
CA ILE A 66 10.35 0.53 -4.25
C ILE A 66 10.60 1.98 -4.68
N PRO A 67 11.81 2.53 -4.50
CA PRO A 67 12.17 3.79 -5.12
C PRO A 67 12.06 3.59 -6.64
N MET A 68 11.28 4.43 -7.30
CA MET A 68 11.36 4.50 -8.76
C MET A 68 12.71 5.15 -9.05
N ASP A 69 13.72 4.32 -9.29
CA ASP A 69 15.05 4.79 -9.68
C ASP A 69 14.85 5.77 -10.84
N LYS A 70 15.43 6.96 -10.69
CA LYS A 70 15.60 7.90 -11.79
C LYS A 70 16.59 7.23 -12.75
N ASN A 71 16.13 6.30 -13.56
CA ASN A 71 16.93 5.81 -14.66
C ASN A 71 16.88 6.89 -15.75
N ASN A 72 17.90 7.74 -15.63
CA ASN A 72 18.62 8.55 -16.61
C ASN A 72 18.27 8.29 -18.08
#